data_AF-A0A0D5ZCP9-F1
#
_entry.id   AF-A0A0D5ZCP9-F1
#
_cell.length_a   1.000
_cell.length_b   1.000
_cell.length_c   1.000
_cell.angle_alpha   90.00
_cell.angle_beta   90.00
_cell.angle_gamma   90.00
#
_symmetry.space_group_name_H-M   'P 1'
#
loop_
_entity.id
_entity.type
_entity.pdbx_description
1 polymer ?
#
loop_
_entity_poly.entity_id
_entity_poly.type
_entity_poly.pdbx_seq_one_letter_code
_entity_poly.pdbx_strand_id
1 'polypeptide(L)'
;MIGEVLRQNKKFYVECEGGNMNTIVEFLHEKERILHSNDIGMHRKITSLQFLLSEIASKFSIPLLYGEEYKAKHQEMITVFESIFEAIKELQTV
;
A
#
# COMPACT_ATOMS: atom_id res chain seq x y z
N MET A 1 -8.87 -0.08 16.11
CA MET A 1 -7.47 0.10 16.57
C MET A 1 -6.51 0.00 15.38
N ILE A 2 -6.42 1.05 14.56
CA ILE A 2 -5.50 1.09 13.40
C ILE A 2 -4.07 1.41 13.88
N GLY A 3 -3.93 2.19 14.96
CA GLY A 3 -2.63 2.60 15.51
C GLY A 3 -1.75 1.46 16.03
N GLU A 4 -2.33 0.38 16.55
CA GLU A 4 -1.55 -0.79 16.99
C GLU A 4 -1.10 -1.67 15.84
N VAL A 5 -1.93 -1.80 14.80
CA VAL A 5 -1.59 -2.50 13.55
C VAL A 5 -0.39 -1.83 12.88
N LEU A 6 -0.39 -0.50 12.79
CA LEU A 6 0.72 0.29 12.25
C LEU A 6 2.02 0.15 13.05
N ARG A 7 1.93 -0.02 14.38
CA ARG A 7 3.12 -0.14 15.26
C ARG A 7 3.76 -1.53 15.19
N GLN A 8 2.97 -2.60 15.10
CA GLN A 8 3.48 -3.98 14.95
C GLN A 8 4.12 -4.18 13.58
N ASN A 9 3.55 -3.57 12.55
CA ASN A 9 4.04 -3.58 11.18
C ASN A 9 5.49 -3.04 11.05
N LYS A 10 5.86 -2.02 11.83
CA LYS A 10 7.21 -1.45 11.82
C LYS A 10 8.33 -2.44 12.21
N LYS A 11 8.01 -3.50 12.96
CA LYS A 11 9.00 -4.52 13.39
C LYS A 11 9.24 -5.60 12.33
N PHE A 12 8.29 -5.84 11.43
CA PHE A 12 8.44 -6.75 10.27
C PHE A 12 9.24 -6.12 9.12
N TYR A 13 9.43 -4.81 9.16
CA TYR A 13 10.14 -4.02 8.13
C TYR A 13 11.60 -4.41 7.91
N VAL A 14 12.23 -5.11 8.86
CA VAL A 14 13.67 -5.45 8.77
C VAL A 14 13.92 -6.68 7.88
N GLU A 15 12.89 -7.51 7.62
CA GLU A 15 13.08 -8.79 6.90
C GLU A 15 12.50 -8.81 5.48
N CYS A 16 11.64 -7.86 5.12
CA CYS A 16 11.22 -7.66 3.73
C CYS A 16 12.04 -6.50 3.16
N GLU A 17 12.84 -6.74 2.14
CA GLU A 17 13.68 -5.77 1.42
C GLU A 17 12.85 -4.62 0.83
N GLY A 18 12.41 -3.68 1.68
CA GLY A 18 11.80 -2.43 1.30
C GLY A 18 12.88 -1.51 0.75
N GLY A 19 13.12 -1.59 -0.56
CA GLY A 19 13.85 -0.53 -1.26
C GLY A 19 13.18 0.82 -0.98
N ASN A 20 13.96 1.88 -0.77
CA ASN A 20 13.45 3.24 -0.56
C ASN A 20 12.64 3.70 -1.78
N MET A 21 11.33 3.46 -1.80
CA MET A 21 10.44 3.95 -2.86
C MET A 21 10.27 5.47 -2.72
N ASN A 22 10.48 6.18 -3.83
CA ASN A 22 10.47 7.64 -3.90
C ASN A 22 9.42 8.18 -4.87
N THR A 23 8.95 7.37 -5.82
CA THR A 23 8.07 7.77 -6.91
C THR A 23 6.78 6.94 -6.92
N ILE A 24 5.68 7.52 -7.40
CA ILE A 24 4.37 6.85 -7.51
C ILE A 24 4.47 5.57 -8.36
N VAL A 25 5.32 5.58 -9.41
CA VAL A 25 5.52 4.45 -10.31
C VAL A 25 6.14 3.25 -9.60
N GLU A 26 7.06 3.47 -8.66
CA GLU A 26 7.66 2.38 -7.87
C GLU A 26 6.62 1.68 -7.00
N PHE A 27 5.67 2.42 -6.41
CA PHE A 27 4.56 1.83 -5.67
C PHE A 27 3.65 0.99 -6.57
N LEU A 28 3.41 1.43 -7.81
CA LEU A 28 2.62 0.65 -8.76
C LEU A 28 3.35 -0.64 -9.14
N HIS A 29 4.64 -0.59 -9.46
CA HIS A 29 5.43 -1.78 -9.78
C HIS A 29 5.47 -2.77 -8.62
N GLU A 30 5.62 -2.28 -7.39
CA GLU A 30 5.64 -3.11 -6.19
C GLU A 30 4.28 -3.78 -5.94
N LYS A 31 3.18 -3.05 -6.16
CA LYS A 31 1.82 -3.61 -6.11
C LYS A 31 1.68 -4.79 -7.09
N GLU A 32 2.10 -4.59 -8.35
CA GLU A 32 2.01 -5.64 -9.38
C GLU A 32 2.92 -6.83 -9.05
N ARG A 33 4.13 -6.59 -8.52
CA ARG A 33 5.05 -7.63 -8.07
C ARG A 33 4.43 -8.50 -6.97
N ILE A 34 3.78 -7.89 -5.98
CA ILE A 34 3.11 -8.61 -4.90
C ILE A 34 1.94 -9.45 -5.43
N LEU A 35 1.10 -8.88 -6.30
CA LEU A 35 -0.07 -9.57 -6.85
C LEU A 35 0.34 -10.80 -7.69
N HIS A 36 1.37 -10.66 -8.51
CA HIS A 36 1.84 -11.72 -9.42
C HIS A 36 2.89 -12.66 -8.81
N SER A 37 3.30 -12.44 -7.55
CA SER A 37 4.23 -13.35 -6.89
C SER A 37 3.56 -14.70 -6.62
N ASN A 38 4.13 -15.77 -7.17
CA ASN A 38 3.69 -17.14 -6.92
C ASN A 38 4.32 -17.74 -5.65
N ASP A 39 5.34 -17.06 -5.11
CA ASP A 39 6.15 -17.55 -3.97
C ASP A 39 5.52 -17.22 -2.61
N ILE A 40 4.49 -16.38 -2.58
CA ILE A 40 3.81 -15.97 -1.35
C ILE A 40 2.31 -16.29 -1.40
N GLY A 41 1.80 -16.89 -0.32
CA GLY A 41 0.37 -17.18 -0.16
C GLY A 41 -0.47 -15.90 0.00
N MET A 42 -1.79 -16.01 -0.20
CA MET A 42 -2.73 -14.87 -0.16
C MET A 42 -2.59 -13.99 1.09
N HIS A 43 -2.45 -14.61 2.27
CA HIS A 43 -2.30 -13.84 3.51
C HIS A 43 -1.07 -12.92 3.47
N ARG A 44 0.07 -13.41 2.98
CA ARG A 44 1.28 -12.60 2.82
C ARG A 44 1.14 -11.53 1.75
N LYS A 45 0.38 -11.78 0.66
CA LYS A 45 0.05 -10.75 -0.34
C LYS A 45 -0.74 -9.61 0.29
N ILE A 46 -1.79 -9.93 1.04
CA ILE A 46 -2.62 -8.94 1.74
C ILE A 46 -1.76 -8.11 2.69
N THR A 47 -0.96 -8.76 3.53
CA THR A 47 -0.07 -8.06 4.46
C THR A 47 0.90 -7.14 3.72
N SER A 48 1.53 -7.62 2.64
CA SER A 48 2.49 -6.83 1.85
C SER A 48 1.83 -5.61 1.17
N LEU A 49 0.60 -5.76 0.66
CA LEU A 49 -0.16 -4.65 0.11
C LEU A 49 -0.60 -3.64 1.18
N GLN A 50 -0.97 -4.10 2.39
CA GLN A 50 -1.29 -3.21 3.52
C GLN A 50 -0.07 -2.38 3.96
N PHE A 51 1.12 -2.99 3.90
CA PHE A 51 2.38 -2.29 4.10
C PHE A 51 2.60 -1.23 3.03
N LEU A 52 2.49 -1.61 1.76
CA LEU A 52 2.66 -0.71 0.63
C LEU A 52 1.68 0.48 0.68
N LEU A 53 0.43 0.23 1.06
CA LEU A 53 -0.61 1.25 1.27
C LEU A 53 -0.21 2.24 2.37
N SER A 54 0.38 1.75 3.45
CA SER A 54 0.84 2.58 4.56
C SER A 54 2.07 3.42 4.17
N GLU A 55 2.98 2.85 3.39
CA GLU A 55 4.17 3.54 2.90
C GLU A 55 3.82 4.67 1.94
N ILE A 56 2.95 4.44 0.93
CA ILE A 56 2.55 5.50 0.01
C ILE A 56 1.81 6.62 0.74
N ALA A 57 0.94 6.29 1.70
CA ALA A 57 0.23 7.28 2.51
C ALA A 57 1.19 8.14 3.34
N SER A 58 2.19 7.51 3.97
CA SER A 58 3.21 8.21 4.72
C SER A 58 4.12 9.05 3.82
N LYS A 59 4.51 8.52 2.65
CA LYS A 59 5.46 9.16 1.74
C LYS A 59 4.90 10.43 1.14
N PHE A 60 3.64 10.39 0.71
CA PHE A 60 2.98 11.50 0.04
C PHE A 60 2.05 12.29 0.97
N SER A 61 2.06 12.01 2.27
CA SER A 61 1.23 12.68 3.28
C SER A 61 -0.27 12.66 2.91
N ILE A 62 -0.74 11.50 2.45
CA ILE A 62 -2.16 11.31 2.11
C ILE A 62 -2.97 11.36 3.41
N PRO A 63 -3.94 12.28 3.54
CA PRO A 63 -4.77 12.36 4.73
C PRO A 63 -5.72 11.15 4.79
N LEU A 64 -6.11 10.75 6.00
CA LEU A 64 -7.07 9.66 6.23
C LEU A 64 -8.43 9.91 5.55
N LEU A 65 -8.80 11.18 5.43
CA LEU A 65 -10.01 11.65 4.77
C LEU A 65 -9.59 12.74 3.78
N TYR A 66 -9.90 12.52 2.51
CA TYR A 66 -9.73 13.50 1.44
C TYR A 66 -11.03 13.63 0.66
N GLY A 67 -11.33 14.85 0.19
CA GLY A 67 -12.47 15.12 -0.69
C GLY A 67 -12.04 15.18 -2.17
N GLU A 68 -13.03 15.41 -3.04
CA GLU A 68 -12.85 15.48 -4.49
C GLU A 68 -11.82 16.54 -4.93
N GLU A 69 -11.73 17.67 -4.21
CA GLU A 69 -10.74 18.72 -4.54
C GLU A 69 -9.29 18.24 -4.33
N TYR A 70 -9.03 17.50 -3.26
CA TYR A 70 -7.71 16.92 -3.00
C TYR A 70 -7.42 15.84 -4.03
N LYS A 71 -8.40 14.99 -4.34
CA LYS A 71 -8.30 13.95 -5.37
C LYS A 71 -7.97 14.54 -6.74
N ALA A 72 -8.62 15.62 -7.16
CA ALA A 72 -8.36 16.28 -8.42
C ALA A 72 -6.94 16.87 -8.50
N LYS A 73 -6.43 17.44 -7.39
CA LYS A 73 -5.06 18.01 -7.33
C LYS A 73 -3.97 16.95 -7.26
N HIS A 74 -4.28 15.76 -6.78
CA HIS A 74 -3.33 14.68 -6.49
C HIS A 74 -3.72 13.39 -7.20
N GLN A 75 -4.29 13.50 -8.41
CA GLN A 75 -4.96 12.40 -9.11
C GLN A 75 -4.10 11.15 -9.23
N GLU A 76 -2.89 11.25 -9.77
CA GLU A 76 -2.01 10.09 -9.99
C GLU A 76 -1.69 9.35 -8.68
N MET A 77 -1.36 10.10 -7.63
CA MET A 77 -1.04 9.57 -6.31
C MET A 77 -2.25 8.87 -5.68
N ILE A 78 -3.41 9.52 -5.71
CA ILE A 78 -4.66 8.96 -5.18
C ILE A 78 -5.10 7.75 -6.00
N THR A 79 -4.94 7.75 -7.32
CA THR A 79 -5.24 6.58 -8.17
C THR A 79 -4.40 5.38 -7.77
N VAL A 80 -3.10 5.54 -7.55
CA VAL A 80 -2.26 4.41 -7.11
C VAL A 80 -2.62 3.98 -5.69
N PHE A 81 -2.83 4.91 -4.75
CA PHE A 81 -3.28 4.61 -3.39
C PHE A 81 -4.58 3.80 -3.37
N GLU A 82 -5.60 4.27 -4.08
CA GLU A 82 -6.89 3.59 -4.21
C GLU A 82 -6.75 2.23 -4.90
N SER A 83 -5.87 2.10 -5.91
CA SER A 83 -5.65 0.81 -6.57
C SER A 83 -5.04 -0.26 -5.66
N ILE A 84 -4.17 0.13 -4.73
CA ILE A 84 -3.61 -0.77 -3.72
C ILE A 84 -4.70 -1.16 -2.72
N PHE A 85 -5.52 -0.20 -2.31
CA PHE A 85 -6.64 -0.43 -1.39
C PHE A 85 -7.68 -1.40 -1.97
N GLU A 86 -8.06 -1.23 -3.24
CA GLU A 86 -8.99 -2.15 -3.90
C GLU A 86 -8.40 -3.55 -4.08
N ALA A 87 -7.11 -3.67 -4.42
CA ALA A 87 -6.44 -4.97 -4.50
C ALA A 87 -6.48 -5.73 -3.16
N ILE A 88 -6.33 -5.04 -2.03
CA ILE A 88 -6.48 -5.65 -0.69
C ILE A 88 -7.91 -6.18 -0.50
N LYS A 89 -8.93 -5.38 -0.85
CA LYS A 89 -10.33 -5.76 -0.71
C LYS A 89 -10.67 -6.98 -1.55
N GLU A 90 -10.23 -7.01 -2.80
CA GLU A 90 -10.45 -8.14 -3.71
C GLU A 90 -9.85 -9.44 -3.16
N LEU A 91 -8.63 -9.38 -2.62
CA LEU A 91 -7.98 -10.55 -2.02
C LEU A 91 -8.64 -11.03 -0.72
N GLN A 92 -9.36 -10.16 0.00
CA GLN A 92 -10.09 -10.51 1.23
C GLN A 92 -11.48 -11.11 0.97
N THR A 93 -12.04 -10.90 -0.22
CA THR A 93 -13.34 -11.46 -0.64
C THR A 93 -13.27 -12.88 -1.21
N VAL A 94 -12.07 -13.43 -1.42
CA VAL A 94 -11.81 -14.79 -1.91
C VAL A 94 -11.53 -15.72 -0.74
#